data_AF-A0A2B4S061-F1
#
_entry.id   AF-A0A2B4S061-F1
#
_cell.length_a   1.000
_cell.length_b   1.000
_cell.length_c   1.000
_cell.angle_alpha   90.00
_cell.angle_beta   90.00
_cell.angle_gamma   90.00
#
_symmetry.space_group_name_H-M   'P 1'
#
loop_
_entity.id
_entity.type
_entity.pdbx_description
1 polymer ?
#
loop_
_entity_poly.entity_id
_entity_poly.type
_entity_poly.pdbx_seq_one_letter_code
_entity_poly.pdbx_strand_id
1 'polypeptide(L)'
;MSHISTHSPGDVLMVQPSNLHDVVQEFINHLSLQCDQTFYLEQNDLDLHVPHQLPQPCSIQHLVEHYLDIQGVPRRYFFELLSHFTSSDLEKEKLLEFCSAEGRTLFLLLQTEKDNFGGTGCAPFRSLIEERVSQSAGGCVLFFGCRNSSKDFFFRDQWRLLIEGGSLRLFTAFSRDQEDKIYVQHKLLENSSLVWDLLVNKHGWFYIAGNSQRMPTDVTDALLEVFIKEGKMDRPKAEEFLKTLESTKHFQSETWS
;
A
#
# COMPACT_ATOMS: atom_id res chain seq x y z
N MET A 1 12.00 -25.75 -34.28
CA MET A 1 13.37 -25.19 -34.34
C MET A 1 13.49 -24.20 -33.20
N SER A 2 14.23 -24.53 -32.15
CA SER A 2 14.41 -23.64 -30.99
C SER A 2 15.37 -22.52 -31.37
N HIS A 3 14.85 -21.30 -31.51
CA HIS A 3 15.67 -20.09 -31.57
C HIS A 3 16.40 -19.94 -30.23
N ILE A 4 17.67 -20.34 -30.18
CA ILE A 4 18.54 -19.98 -29.05
C ILE A 4 18.87 -18.51 -29.26
N SER A 5 18.17 -17.66 -28.54
CA SER A 5 18.48 -16.24 -28.43
C SER A 5 19.89 -16.10 -27.83
N THR A 6 20.84 -15.66 -28.67
CA THR A 6 22.17 -15.25 -28.21
C THR A 6 22.01 -13.95 -27.43
N HIS A 7 22.32 -13.97 -26.13
CA HIS A 7 22.28 -12.79 -25.28
C HIS A 7 23.69 -12.32 -24.93
N SER A 8 23.84 -11.02 -24.76
CA SER A 8 25.06 -10.35 -24.27
C SER A 8 24.87 -9.86 -22.83
N PRO A 9 25.96 -9.66 -22.07
CA PRO A 9 25.88 -9.00 -20.77
C PRO A 9 25.24 -7.61 -20.90
N GLY A 10 24.12 -7.40 -20.20
CA GLY A 10 23.31 -6.17 -20.28
C GLY A 10 21.94 -6.35 -20.95
N ASP A 11 21.67 -7.50 -21.56
CA ASP A 11 20.37 -7.79 -22.16
C ASP A 11 19.27 -7.98 -21.10
N VAL A 12 18.05 -7.58 -21.45
CA VAL A 12 16.87 -7.66 -20.58
C VAL A 12 15.96 -8.77 -21.07
N LEU A 13 15.64 -9.71 -20.18
CA LEU A 13 14.61 -10.72 -20.40
C LEU A 13 13.26 -10.18 -19.91
N MET A 14 12.31 -10.04 -20.82
CA MET A 14 10.92 -9.77 -20.47
C MET A 14 10.19 -11.09 -20.24
N VAL A 15 9.68 -11.30 -19.03
CA VAL A 15 8.83 -12.44 -18.70
C VAL A 15 7.39 -11.95 -18.65
N GLN A 16 6.51 -12.60 -19.41
CA GLN A 16 5.07 -12.38 -19.32
C GLN A 16 4.47 -13.40 -18.35
N PRO A 17 4.12 -13.01 -17.11
CA PRO A 17 3.52 -13.93 -16.16
C PRO A 17 2.07 -14.24 -16.54
N SER A 18 1.47 -15.19 -15.83
CA SER A 18 0.04 -15.48 -15.92
C SER A 18 -0.50 -15.64 -14.51
N ASN A 19 -1.76 -15.26 -14.31
CA ASN A 19 -2.42 -15.43 -13.03
C ASN A 19 -2.56 -16.91 -12.70
N LEU A 20 -2.55 -17.24 -11.41
CA LEU A 20 -2.74 -18.61 -10.95
C LEU A 20 -4.17 -19.08 -11.25
N HIS A 21 -4.30 -20.33 -11.70
CA HIS A 21 -5.57 -20.89 -12.16
C HIS A 21 -6.69 -20.84 -11.10
N ASP A 22 -6.36 -21.11 -9.84
CA ASP A 22 -7.28 -21.03 -8.71
C ASP A 22 -7.80 -19.60 -8.49
N VAL A 23 -6.92 -18.61 -8.54
CA VAL A 23 -7.28 -17.18 -8.44
C VAL A 23 -8.15 -16.74 -9.62
N VAL A 24 -7.83 -17.19 -10.84
CA VAL A 24 -8.63 -16.92 -12.05
C VAL A 24 -10.04 -17.50 -11.88
N GLN A 25 -10.16 -18.75 -11.42
CA GLN A 25 -11.45 -19.40 -11.27
C GLN A 25 -12.29 -18.74 -10.18
N GLU A 26 -11.68 -18.35 -9.06
CA GLU A 26 -12.35 -17.61 -8.00
C GLU A 26 -12.90 -16.26 -8.52
N PHE A 27 -12.07 -15.50 -9.26
CA PHE A 27 -12.47 -14.23 -9.86
C PHE A 27 -13.67 -14.38 -10.82
N ILE A 28 -13.61 -15.36 -11.72
CA ILE A 28 -14.69 -15.65 -12.69
C ILE A 28 -15.98 -16.01 -11.96
N ASN A 29 -15.90 -16.82 -10.90
CA ASN A 29 -17.05 -17.24 -10.11
C ASN A 29 -17.69 -16.06 -9.37
N HIS A 30 -16.90 -15.18 -8.75
CA HIS A 30 -17.41 -14.00 -8.03
C HIS A 30 -18.14 -13.04 -8.95
N LEU A 31 -17.68 -12.88 -10.20
CA LEU A 31 -18.34 -12.05 -11.21
C LEU A 31 -19.44 -12.77 -11.99
N SER A 32 -19.74 -14.03 -11.65
CA SER A 32 -20.74 -14.86 -12.35
C SER A 32 -20.50 -14.93 -13.87
N LEU A 33 -19.24 -14.94 -14.29
CA LEU A 33 -18.83 -15.03 -15.70
C LEU A 33 -18.70 -16.51 -16.13
N GLN A 34 -18.70 -16.76 -17.43
CA GLN A 34 -18.47 -18.09 -18.00
C GLN A 34 -17.05 -18.19 -18.59
N CYS A 35 -16.25 -19.16 -18.14
CA CYS A 35 -14.84 -19.33 -18.54
C CYS A 35 -14.65 -19.36 -20.06
N ASP A 36 -15.48 -20.16 -20.74
CA ASP A 36 -15.40 -20.43 -22.18
C ASP A 36 -16.14 -19.39 -23.03
N GLN A 37 -16.82 -18.42 -22.41
CA GLN A 37 -17.51 -17.38 -23.16
C GLN A 37 -16.49 -16.56 -23.93
N THR A 38 -16.69 -16.49 -25.24
CA THR A 38 -15.84 -15.71 -26.13
C THR A 38 -16.46 -14.37 -26.48
N PHE A 39 -15.63 -13.35 -26.63
CA PHE A 39 -16.05 -12.00 -27.04
C PHE A 39 -15.12 -11.43 -28.11
N TYR A 40 -15.61 -10.38 -28.77
CA TYR A 40 -14.81 -9.50 -29.63
C TYR A 40 -14.67 -8.13 -28.96
N LEU A 41 -13.47 -7.56 -28.93
CA LEU A 41 -13.25 -6.20 -28.44
C LEU A 41 -13.16 -5.25 -29.63
N GLU A 42 -14.14 -4.35 -29.73
CA GLU A 42 -14.19 -3.33 -30.78
C GLU A 42 -13.86 -1.95 -30.21
N GLN A 43 -13.14 -1.16 -30.98
CA GLN A 43 -12.82 0.22 -30.62
C GLN A 43 -14.10 1.07 -30.69
N ASN A 44 -14.55 1.59 -29.55
CA ASN A 44 -15.70 2.49 -29.46
C ASN A 44 -15.31 3.98 -29.34
N ASP A 45 -14.03 4.26 -29.13
CA ASP A 45 -13.45 5.59 -29.00
C ASP A 45 -12.18 5.68 -29.86
N LEU A 46 -12.12 6.67 -30.75
CA LEU A 46 -11.03 6.85 -31.71
C LEU A 46 -9.68 7.13 -31.04
N ASP A 47 -9.69 7.67 -29.82
CA ASP A 47 -8.49 8.02 -29.07
C ASP A 47 -7.94 6.85 -28.21
N LEU A 48 -8.70 5.75 -28.08
CA LEU A 48 -8.32 4.58 -27.30
C LEU A 48 -8.07 3.36 -28.19
N HIS A 49 -6.81 2.90 -28.22
CA HIS A 49 -6.45 1.72 -28.98
C HIS A 49 -6.81 0.42 -28.27
N VAL A 50 -7.42 -0.50 -29.02
CA VAL A 50 -7.65 -1.88 -28.57
C VAL A 50 -6.28 -2.58 -28.44
N PRO A 51 -6.03 -3.34 -27.36
CA PRO A 51 -4.77 -4.06 -27.18
C PRO A 51 -4.54 -5.04 -28.35
N HIS A 52 -3.59 -4.73 -29.24
CA HIS A 52 -3.31 -5.55 -30.44
C HIS A 52 -2.88 -7.00 -30.12
N GLN A 53 -2.39 -7.23 -28.90
CA GLN A 53 -1.94 -8.53 -28.43
C GLN A 53 -3.08 -9.41 -27.92
N LEU A 54 -4.28 -8.86 -27.68
CA LEU A 54 -5.41 -9.64 -27.21
C LEU A 54 -5.99 -10.44 -28.40
N PRO A 55 -6.06 -11.78 -28.33
CA PRO A 55 -6.61 -12.59 -29.41
C PRO A 55 -8.09 -12.26 -29.63
N GLN A 56 -8.55 -12.34 -30.87
CA GLN A 56 -9.94 -12.07 -31.26
C GLN A 56 -10.44 -13.25 -32.11
N PRO A 57 -11.43 -14.04 -31.65
CA PRO A 57 -12.15 -13.91 -30.40
C PRO A 57 -11.30 -14.27 -29.16
N CYS A 58 -11.56 -13.59 -28.04
CA CYS A 58 -10.91 -13.87 -26.75
C CYS A 58 -11.89 -14.60 -25.82
N SER A 59 -11.45 -15.63 -25.09
CA SER A 59 -12.26 -16.18 -24.00
C SER A 59 -12.09 -15.37 -22.71
N ILE A 60 -13.10 -15.36 -21.84
CA ILE A 60 -13.01 -14.75 -20.51
C ILE A 60 -11.83 -15.33 -19.73
N GLN A 61 -11.65 -16.66 -19.76
CA GLN A 61 -10.52 -17.29 -19.08
C GLN A 61 -9.16 -16.75 -19.57
N HIS A 62 -8.95 -16.67 -20.88
CA HIS A 62 -7.68 -16.23 -21.44
C HIS A 62 -7.40 -14.74 -21.15
N LEU A 63 -8.44 -13.90 -21.19
CA LEU A 63 -8.35 -12.49 -20.78
C LEU A 63 -7.88 -12.37 -19.33
N VAL A 64 -8.56 -13.06 -18.41
CA VAL A 64 -8.28 -12.98 -16.97
C VAL A 64 -6.92 -13.58 -16.65
N GLU A 65 -6.52 -14.66 -17.31
CA GLU A 65 -5.27 -15.36 -17.02
C GLU A 65 -4.02 -14.60 -17.47
N HIS A 66 -4.08 -13.87 -18.60
CA HIS A 66 -2.88 -13.29 -19.22
C HIS A 66 -2.86 -11.77 -19.38
N TYR A 67 -4.00 -11.09 -19.28
CA TYR A 67 -4.10 -9.65 -19.63
C TYR A 67 -4.66 -8.77 -18.52
N LEU A 68 -5.29 -9.34 -17.49
CA LEU A 68 -5.82 -8.58 -16.36
C LEU A 68 -4.94 -8.74 -15.12
N ASP A 69 -4.66 -7.61 -14.47
CA ASP A 69 -4.12 -7.61 -13.12
C ASP A 69 -5.26 -7.72 -12.11
N ILE A 70 -5.60 -8.96 -11.72
CA ILE A 70 -6.70 -9.25 -10.79
C ILE A 70 -6.27 -9.26 -9.32
N GLN A 71 -4.97 -9.21 -9.06
CA GLN A 71 -4.40 -9.13 -7.70
C GLN A 71 -3.90 -7.72 -7.38
N GLY A 72 -3.77 -6.87 -8.39
CA GLY A 72 -3.42 -5.48 -8.27
C GLY A 72 -4.47 -4.68 -7.50
N VAL A 73 -3.98 -3.64 -6.82
CA VAL A 73 -4.83 -2.73 -6.07
C VAL A 73 -5.63 -1.86 -7.06
N PRO A 74 -6.98 -1.89 -7.03
CA PRO A 74 -7.77 -1.12 -7.98
C PRO A 74 -7.56 0.40 -7.83
N ARG A 75 -7.53 1.10 -8.97
CA ARG A 75 -7.40 2.57 -9.00
C ARG A 75 -8.71 3.25 -8.61
N ARG A 76 -8.68 4.52 -8.20
CA ARG A 76 -9.91 5.26 -7.78
C ARG A 76 -11.02 5.26 -8.82
N TYR A 77 -10.66 5.49 -10.08
CA TYR A 77 -11.62 5.48 -11.18
C TYR A 77 -12.37 4.13 -11.30
N PHE A 78 -11.76 3.02 -10.88
CA PHE A 78 -12.42 1.72 -10.84
C PHE A 78 -13.56 1.71 -9.81
N PHE A 79 -13.34 2.24 -8.59
CA PHE A 79 -14.39 2.34 -7.58
C PHE A 79 -15.50 3.32 -7.99
N GLU A 80 -15.14 4.40 -8.69
CA GLU A 80 -16.10 5.37 -9.24
C GLU A 80 -17.01 4.68 -10.26
N LEU A 81 -16.44 3.92 -11.19
CA LEU A 81 -17.19 3.08 -12.13
C LEU A 81 -18.11 2.11 -11.40
N LEU A 82 -17.61 1.35 -10.42
CA LEU A 82 -18.42 0.40 -9.65
C LEU A 82 -19.62 1.06 -8.95
N SER A 83 -19.48 2.31 -8.51
CA SER A 83 -20.57 3.05 -7.85
C SER A 83 -21.80 3.25 -8.74
N HIS A 84 -21.63 3.18 -10.07
CA HIS A 84 -22.73 3.24 -11.03
C HIS A 84 -23.45 1.91 -11.23
N PHE A 85 -22.82 0.79 -10.86
CA PHE A 85 -23.35 -0.56 -11.09
C PHE A 85 -23.92 -1.22 -9.83
N THR A 86 -23.63 -0.70 -8.63
CA THR A 86 -24.27 -1.21 -7.40
C THR A 86 -25.73 -0.75 -7.29
N SER A 87 -26.58 -1.65 -6.79
CA SER A 87 -28.00 -1.41 -6.51
C SER A 87 -28.27 -0.98 -5.07
N SER A 88 -27.28 -1.08 -4.18
CA SER A 88 -27.40 -0.75 -2.75
C SER A 88 -26.91 0.67 -2.51
N ASP A 89 -27.77 1.52 -1.94
CA ASP A 89 -27.40 2.91 -1.60
C ASP A 89 -26.22 2.96 -0.62
N LEU A 90 -26.15 2.00 0.32
CA LEU A 90 -25.05 1.91 1.28
C LEU A 90 -23.73 1.51 0.62
N GLU A 91 -23.76 0.57 -0.33
CA GLU A 91 -22.56 0.18 -1.08
C GLU A 91 -22.11 1.30 -2.01
N LYS A 92 -23.06 2.01 -2.62
CA LYS A 92 -22.79 3.17 -3.46
C LYS A 92 -22.10 4.27 -2.66
N GLU A 93 -22.62 4.59 -1.48
CA GLU A 93 -22.00 5.55 -0.57
C GLU A 93 -20.58 5.10 -0.18
N LYS A 94 -20.36 3.81 0.06
CA LYS A 94 -19.04 3.24 0.36
C LYS A 94 -18.07 3.29 -0.81
N LEU A 95 -18.51 2.98 -2.03
CA LEU A 95 -17.70 3.06 -3.25
C LEU A 95 -17.32 4.51 -3.56
N LEU A 96 -18.26 5.45 -3.39
CA LEU A 96 -17.99 6.88 -3.52
C LEU A 96 -17.09 7.39 -2.38
N GLU A 97 -17.18 6.84 -1.18
CA GLU A 97 -16.25 7.11 -0.07
C GLU A 97 -14.82 6.60 -0.39
N PHE A 98 -14.67 5.47 -1.09
CA PHE A 98 -13.36 5.02 -1.60
C PHE A 98 -12.80 5.94 -2.70
N CYS A 99 -13.67 6.69 -3.38
CA CYS A 99 -13.30 7.74 -4.32
C CYS A 99 -12.98 9.07 -3.64
N SER A 100 -13.56 9.33 -2.46
CA SER A 100 -13.43 10.59 -1.74
C SER A 100 -12.11 10.71 -0.96
N ALA A 101 -11.70 11.95 -0.70
CA ALA A 101 -10.48 12.22 0.05
C ALA A 101 -10.56 11.74 1.51
N GLU A 102 -11.76 11.59 2.06
CA GLU A 102 -11.98 11.29 3.47
C GLU A 102 -11.81 9.80 3.84
N GLY A 103 -11.93 8.84 2.91
CA GLY A 103 -12.01 7.39 3.17
C GLY A 103 -10.71 6.67 3.57
N ARG A 104 -9.65 7.35 4.02
CA ARG A 104 -8.30 6.76 4.12
C ARG A 104 -7.90 6.34 5.53
N THR A 105 -7.56 5.06 5.66
CA THR A 105 -6.82 4.47 6.78
C THR A 105 -5.30 4.56 6.52
N LEU A 106 -4.53 4.71 7.60
CA LEU A 106 -3.20 5.31 7.69
C LEU A 106 -2.17 4.30 8.21
N PHE A 107 -0.95 4.34 7.66
CA PHE A 107 0.14 3.43 7.99
C PHE A 107 1.49 4.15 8.03
N LEU A 108 2.31 3.84 9.03
CA LEU A 108 3.67 4.32 9.20
C LEU A 108 4.55 3.15 9.64
N LEU A 109 5.56 2.82 8.85
CA LEU A 109 6.51 1.76 9.17
C LEU A 109 7.85 2.38 9.55
N LEU A 110 8.31 2.11 10.77
CA LEU A 110 9.70 2.27 11.17
C LEU A 110 10.36 0.90 11.04
N GLN A 111 11.27 0.79 10.09
CA GLN A 111 12.00 -0.43 9.76
C GLN A 111 13.50 -0.26 9.84
N THR A 112 14.25 -1.35 9.75
CA THR A 112 15.66 -1.38 9.43
C THR A 112 15.87 -2.31 8.21
N GLU A 113 15.65 -1.83 6.98
CA GLU A 113 16.31 -2.21 5.69
C GLU A 113 15.53 -1.75 4.43
N LYS A 114 16.23 -1.67 3.29
CA LYS A 114 15.91 -0.82 2.12
C LYS A 114 15.16 -1.59 1.01
N ASP A 115 13.90 -1.26 0.74
CA ASP A 115 13.18 -1.62 -0.49
C ASP A 115 12.18 -0.53 -0.97
N ASN A 116 11.86 -0.53 -2.27
CA ASN A 116 10.97 0.42 -2.99
C ASN A 116 9.53 -0.13 -3.08
N PHE A 117 8.48 0.69 -2.86
CA PHE A 117 7.10 0.19 -2.96
C PHE A 117 6.11 1.18 -3.63
N GLY A 118 4.86 0.72 -3.79
CA GLY A 118 3.72 1.48 -4.27
C GLY A 118 2.41 0.69 -4.04
N GLY A 119 1.41 1.31 -3.40
CA GLY A 119 0.11 0.70 -3.11
C GLY A 119 -0.59 1.30 -1.87
N THR A 120 -1.93 1.18 -1.79
CA THR A 120 -2.89 1.83 -0.85
C THR A 120 -2.59 1.70 0.65
N GLY A 121 -1.55 2.36 1.14
CA GLY A 121 -1.29 2.57 2.58
C GLY A 121 -0.84 1.31 3.27
N CYS A 122 -1.73 0.33 3.39
CA CYS A 122 -1.54 -0.93 4.07
C CYS A 122 -0.79 -1.97 3.27
N ALA A 123 -1.23 -2.16 2.03
CA ALA A 123 -0.91 -3.31 1.22
C ALA A 123 0.61 -3.52 1.06
N PRO A 124 1.42 -2.49 0.74
CA PRO A 124 2.87 -2.67 0.66
C PRO A 124 3.48 -3.05 2.02
N PHE A 125 3.00 -2.46 3.12
CA PHE A 125 3.52 -2.79 4.46
C PHE A 125 3.11 -4.17 4.95
N ARG A 126 1.92 -4.64 4.58
CA ARG A 126 1.45 -6.00 4.88
C ARG A 126 2.38 -7.03 4.24
N SER A 127 2.60 -6.93 2.93
CA SER A 127 3.49 -7.84 2.20
C SER A 127 4.91 -7.81 2.74
N LEU A 128 5.41 -6.62 3.08
CA LEU A 128 6.75 -6.44 3.63
C LEU A 128 6.93 -7.05 5.03
N ILE A 129 5.94 -6.89 5.91
CA ILE A 129 5.96 -7.52 7.24
C ILE A 129 5.87 -9.05 7.08
N GLU A 130 5.02 -9.55 6.19
CA GLU A 130 4.89 -10.99 5.90
C GLU A 130 6.21 -11.58 5.35
N GLU A 131 6.88 -10.89 4.43
CA GLU A 131 8.19 -11.30 3.90
C GLU A 131 9.23 -11.40 5.02
N ARG A 132 9.34 -10.39 5.87
CA ARG A 132 10.31 -10.41 6.98
C ARG A 132 10.04 -11.51 8.00
N VAL A 133 8.76 -11.74 8.32
CA VAL A 133 8.36 -12.86 9.18
C VAL A 133 8.79 -14.19 8.56
N SER A 134 8.63 -14.36 7.25
CA SER A 134 9.06 -15.57 6.54
C SER A 134 10.58 -15.79 6.60
N GLN A 135 11.37 -14.72 6.68
CA GLN A 135 12.82 -14.74 6.83
C GLN A 135 13.29 -14.81 8.30
N SER A 136 12.35 -14.98 9.25
CA SER A 136 12.63 -14.91 10.71
C SER A 136 13.24 -13.57 11.16
N ALA A 137 13.06 -12.51 10.37
CA ALA A 137 13.49 -11.16 10.69
C ALA A 137 12.39 -10.44 11.50
N GLY A 138 12.67 -10.11 12.75
CA GLY A 138 11.75 -9.38 13.63
C GLY A 138 11.97 -7.86 13.62
N GLY A 139 11.29 -7.18 14.54
CA GLY A 139 11.56 -5.77 14.87
C GLY A 139 10.79 -4.73 14.07
N CYS A 140 9.70 -5.12 13.39
CA CYS A 140 8.86 -4.16 12.68
C CYS A 140 8.05 -3.33 13.67
N VAL A 141 8.03 -2.00 13.49
CA VAL A 141 7.15 -1.11 14.23
C VAL A 141 6.18 -0.43 13.27
N LEU A 142 4.89 -0.59 13.52
CA LEU A 142 3.82 -0.01 12.72
C LEU A 142 3.02 0.99 13.57
N PHE A 143 2.91 2.24 13.11
CA PHE A 143 1.91 3.17 13.61
C PHE A 143 0.76 3.23 12.60
N PHE A 144 -0.41 2.82 13.04
CA PHE A 144 -1.60 2.67 12.21
C PHE A 144 -2.66 3.67 12.66
N GLY A 145 -3.37 4.30 11.72
CA GLY A 145 -4.46 5.22 12.05
C GLY A 145 -5.73 4.91 11.26
N CYS A 146 -6.88 4.88 11.91
CA CYS A 146 -8.17 4.80 11.20
C CYS A 146 -9.21 5.63 11.95
N ARG A 147 -10.48 5.59 11.52
CA ARG A 147 -11.53 6.34 12.22
C ARG A 147 -11.99 5.60 13.46
N ASN A 148 -12.30 4.32 13.34
CA ASN A 148 -12.90 3.52 14.39
C ASN A 148 -12.33 2.10 14.45
N SER A 149 -11.91 1.67 15.64
CA SER A 149 -11.35 0.33 15.85
C SER A 149 -12.27 -0.82 15.43
N SER A 150 -13.58 -0.61 15.51
CA SER A 150 -14.60 -1.63 15.20
C SER A 150 -15.05 -1.66 13.74
N LYS A 151 -14.73 -0.64 12.94
CA LYS A 151 -15.28 -0.48 11.58
C LYS A 151 -14.21 -0.54 10.48
N ASP A 152 -13.08 0.13 10.68
CA ASP A 152 -12.06 0.32 9.65
C ASP A 152 -10.64 -0.03 10.14
N PHE A 153 -10.55 -0.84 11.20
CA PHE A 153 -9.28 -1.44 11.61
C PHE A 153 -8.92 -2.64 10.72
N PHE A 154 -8.43 -2.33 9.52
CA PHE A 154 -8.04 -3.34 8.55
C PHE A 154 -6.96 -4.29 9.07
N PHE A 155 -7.10 -5.57 8.70
CA PHE A 155 -6.17 -6.66 9.03
C PHE A 155 -5.93 -6.88 10.53
N ARG A 156 -6.86 -6.43 11.40
CA ARG A 156 -6.77 -6.57 12.86
C ARG A 156 -6.34 -7.95 13.33
N ASP A 157 -6.97 -9.01 12.83
CA ASP A 157 -6.65 -10.38 13.26
C ASP A 157 -5.26 -10.82 12.80
N GLN A 158 -4.81 -10.39 11.61
CA GLN A 158 -3.46 -10.67 11.11
C GLN A 158 -2.41 -9.94 11.94
N TRP A 159 -2.63 -8.65 12.25
CA TRP A 159 -1.75 -7.90 13.14
C TRP A 159 -1.67 -8.54 14.52
N ARG A 160 -2.79 -9.01 15.07
CA ARG A 160 -2.81 -9.69 16.38
C ARG A 160 -1.87 -10.89 16.37
N LEU A 161 -1.95 -11.75 15.35
CA LEU A 161 -1.07 -12.93 15.24
C LEU A 161 0.42 -12.53 15.17
N LEU A 162 0.74 -11.47 14.43
CA LEU A 162 2.11 -10.97 14.29
C LEU A 162 2.66 -10.32 15.57
N ILE A 163 1.78 -9.70 16.37
CA ILE A 163 2.12 -9.15 17.69
C ILE A 163 2.36 -10.29 18.68
N GLU A 164 1.47 -11.29 18.70
CA GLU A 164 1.59 -12.48 19.55
C GLU A 164 2.85 -13.29 19.22
N GLY A 165 3.22 -13.36 17.93
CA GLY A 165 4.48 -13.95 17.47
C GLY A 165 5.73 -13.10 17.75
N GLY A 166 5.58 -11.88 18.27
CA GLY A 166 6.69 -10.98 18.61
C GLY A 166 7.36 -10.30 17.40
N SER A 167 6.85 -10.51 16.19
CA SER A 167 7.41 -9.96 14.95
C SER A 167 7.03 -8.51 14.70
N LEU A 168 5.89 -8.06 15.25
CA LEU A 168 5.33 -6.72 15.04
C LEU A 168 5.03 -6.01 16.37
N ARG A 169 5.44 -4.75 16.48
CA ARG A 169 4.94 -3.80 17.49
C ARG A 169 3.99 -2.82 16.82
N LEU A 170 2.73 -2.79 17.24
CA LEU A 170 1.68 -1.96 16.65
C LEU A 170 1.24 -0.85 17.60
N PHE A 171 1.16 0.38 17.09
CA PHE A 171 0.57 1.53 17.75
C PHE A 171 -0.62 2.03 16.94
N THR A 172 -1.81 2.08 17.53
CA THR A 172 -3.03 2.48 16.82
C THR A 172 -3.52 3.87 17.22
N ALA A 173 -3.99 4.63 16.25
CA ALA A 173 -4.64 5.93 16.42
C ALA A 173 -6.06 5.87 15.84
N PHE A 174 -7.08 5.87 16.70
CA PHE A 174 -8.48 5.86 16.26
C PHE A 174 -9.04 7.27 16.39
N SER A 175 -9.30 7.94 15.27
CA SER A 175 -9.64 9.38 15.28
C SER A 175 -11.07 9.70 15.73
N ARG A 176 -11.96 8.70 15.83
CA ARG A 176 -13.39 8.87 16.16
C ARG A 176 -13.91 7.93 17.25
N ASP A 177 -13.03 7.19 17.94
CA ASP A 177 -13.44 6.33 19.06
C ASP A 177 -13.60 7.12 20.38
N GLN A 178 -13.15 8.37 20.40
CA GLN A 178 -13.25 9.30 21.53
C GLN A 178 -13.51 10.73 21.05
N GLU A 179 -13.81 11.64 21.98
CA GLU A 179 -14.15 13.05 21.69
C GLU A 179 -12.96 13.81 21.06
N ASP A 180 -11.75 13.59 21.59
CA ASP A 180 -10.52 14.16 21.06
C ASP A 180 -9.98 13.38 19.86
N LYS A 181 -9.61 14.08 18.79
CA LYS A 181 -9.07 13.44 17.59
C LYS A 181 -7.63 12.97 17.81
N ILE A 182 -7.43 11.66 17.82
CA ILE A 182 -6.11 11.03 17.90
C ILE A 182 -5.67 10.60 16.51
N TYR A 183 -4.50 11.10 16.08
CA TYR A 183 -3.85 10.73 14.82
C TYR A 183 -2.47 10.12 15.07
N VAL A 184 -1.87 9.57 14.02
CA VAL A 184 -0.58 8.85 14.15
C VAL A 184 0.57 9.76 14.55
N GLN A 185 0.57 11.04 14.18
CA GLN A 185 1.58 11.99 14.63
C GLN A 185 1.57 12.15 16.14
N HIS A 186 0.39 12.07 16.78
CA HIS A 186 0.30 12.06 18.24
C HIS A 186 0.95 10.79 18.81
N LYS A 187 0.70 9.63 18.19
CA LYS A 187 1.32 8.37 18.60
C LYS A 187 2.83 8.33 18.39
N LEU A 188 3.35 8.96 17.33
CA LEU A 188 4.78 9.15 17.14
C LEU A 188 5.41 9.96 18.27
N LEU A 189 4.79 11.10 18.64
CA LEU A 189 5.28 11.96 19.72
C LEU A 189 5.18 11.29 21.10
N GLU A 190 4.11 10.55 21.37
CA GLU A 190 3.96 9.73 22.58
C GLU A 190 5.11 8.71 22.72
N ASN A 191 5.62 8.21 21.59
CA ASN A 191 6.67 7.20 21.51
C ASN A 191 8.01 7.78 21.03
N SER A 192 8.27 9.07 21.25
CA SER A 192 9.43 9.80 20.70
C SER A 192 10.77 9.10 20.96
N SER A 193 10.99 8.60 22.17
CA SER A 193 12.23 7.91 22.55
C SER A 193 12.45 6.63 21.74
N LEU A 194 11.39 5.85 21.48
CA LEU A 194 11.47 4.66 20.64
C LEU A 194 11.76 5.02 19.18
N VAL A 195 11.07 6.03 18.65
CA VAL A 195 11.27 6.50 17.28
C VAL A 195 12.72 6.97 17.06
N TRP A 196 13.25 7.74 18.02
CA TRP A 196 14.63 8.19 18.00
C TRP A 196 15.63 7.05 18.05
N ASP A 197 15.47 6.09 18.97
CA ASP A 197 16.35 4.92 19.08
C ASP A 197 16.39 4.11 17.78
N LEU A 198 15.21 3.87 17.18
CA LEU A 198 15.10 3.13 15.93
C LEU A 198 15.81 3.85 14.78
N LEU A 199 15.58 5.15 14.61
CA LEU A 199 16.19 5.91 13.51
C LEU A 199 17.70 6.09 13.67
N VAL A 200 18.16 6.40 14.88
CA VAL A 200 19.53 6.88 15.11
C VAL A 200 20.46 5.77 15.56
N ASN A 201 20.07 4.99 16.56
CA ASN A 201 20.94 3.95 17.13
C ASN A 201 20.84 2.65 16.35
N LYS A 202 19.66 2.36 15.78
CA LYS A 202 19.43 1.13 15.01
C LYS A 202 19.51 1.34 13.50
N HIS A 203 19.76 2.58 13.05
CA HIS A 203 19.82 2.94 11.63
C HIS A 203 18.55 2.53 10.87
N GLY A 204 17.41 2.86 11.45
CA GLY A 204 16.10 2.58 10.90
C GLY A 204 15.75 3.44 9.69
N TRP A 205 15.10 2.81 8.72
CA TRP A 205 14.32 3.36 7.65
C TRP A 205 12.92 3.75 8.14
N PHE A 206 12.47 4.93 7.76
CA PHE A 206 11.15 5.46 8.05
C PHE A 206 10.37 5.56 6.75
N TYR A 207 9.18 4.98 6.73
CA TYR A 207 8.28 5.01 5.60
C TYR A 207 6.96 5.67 5.98
N ILE A 208 6.58 6.67 5.19
CA ILE A 208 5.25 7.28 5.22
C ILE A 208 4.48 6.75 4.02
N ALA A 209 3.30 6.16 4.24
CA ALA A 209 2.36 5.95 3.16
C ALA A 209 0.94 6.34 3.54
N GLY A 210 0.28 7.11 2.68
CA GLY A 210 -1.09 7.56 2.93
C GLY A 210 -1.52 8.78 2.11
N ASN A 211 -2.51 9.50 2.62
CA ASN A 211 -3.05 10.71 1.99
C ASN A 211 -1.99 11.81 1.88
N SER A 212 -1.77 12.38 0.69
CA SER A 212 -0.78 13.44 0.48
C SER A 212 -1.19 14.84 0.94
N GLN A 213 -2.41 15.05 1.45
CA GLN A 213 -2.89 16.40 1.80
C GLN A 213 -2.16 17.02 3.01
N ARG A 214 -2.51 16.62 4.24
CA ARG A 214 -1.91 17.17 5.47
C ARG A 214 -1.02 16.20 6.22
N MET A 215 -1.28 14.91 6.06
CA MET A 215 -0.61 13.86 6.83
C MET A 215 0.92 13.84 6.66
N PRO A 216 1.51 13.97 5.46
CA PRO A 216 2.96 13.86 5.32
C PRO A 216 3.64 15.03 6.01
N THR A 217 3.04 16.22 5.94
CA THR A 217 3.49 17.42 6.65
C THR A 217 3.37 17.23 8.16
N ASP A 218 2.21 16.80 8.67
CA ASP A 218 1.99 16.60 10.11
C ASP A 218 2.94 15.54 10.71
N VAL A 219 3.22 14.46 9.97
CA VAL A 219 4.17 13.41 10.39
C VAL A 219 5.59 13.93 10.33
N THR A 220 5.94 14.69 9.30
CA THR A 220 7.26 15.32 9.18
C THR A 220 7.51 16.30 10.32
N ASP A 221 6.54 17.15 10.63
CA ASP A 221 6.62 18.08 11.75
C ASP A 221 6.76 17.32 13.08
N ALA A 222 6.00 16.25 13.29
CA ALA A 222 6.16 15.41 14.47
C ALA A 222 7.56 14.77 14.57
N LEU A 223 8.15 14.34 13.46
CA LEU A 223 9.52 13.85 13.44
C LEU A 223 10.54 14.93 13.79
N LEU A 224 10.37 16.15 13.28
CA LEU A 224 11.23 17.27 13.66
C LEU A 224 11.16 17.54 15.17
N GLU A 225 9.96 17.48 15.76
CA GLU A 225 9.79 17.62 17.21
C GLU A 225 10.45 16.46 17.97
N VAL A 226 10.40 15.21 17.45
CA VAL A 226 11.16 14.08 18.02
C VAL A 226 12.66 14.36 17.98
N PHE A 227 13.19 14.86 16.86
CA PHE A 227 14.62 15.15 16.71
C PHE A 227 15.07 16.27 17.65
N ILE A 228 14.28 17.33 17.78
CA ILE A 228 14.54 18.44 18.71
C ILE A 228 14.56 17.92 20.15
N LYS A 229 13.54 17.15 20.55
CA LYS A 229 13.37 16.65 21.92
C LYS A 229 14.43 15.63 22.31
N GLU A 230 14.57 14.56 21.52
CA GLU A 230 15.42 13.41 21.87
C GLU A 230 16.87 13.62 21.44
N GLY A 231 17.07 14.25 20.27
CA GLY A 231 18.39 14.56 19.72
C GLY A 231 19.02 15.84 20.26
N LYS A 232 18.29 16.61 21.08
CA LYS A 232 18.74 17.89 21.68
C LYS A 232 19.30 18.87 20.65
N MET A 233 18.68 18.92 19.49
CA MET A 233 19.07 19.80 18.39
C MET A 233 18.07 20.94 18.22
N ASP A 234 18.52 22.03 17.61
CA ASP A 234 17.64 23.13 17.20
C ASP A 234 16.88 22.76 15.91
N ARG A 235 15.80 23.49 15.60
CA ARG A 235 14.96 23.20 14.43
C ARG A 235 15.74 23.20 13.10
N PRO A 236 16.65 24.15 12.83
CA PRO A 236 17.47 24.11 11.60
C PRO A 236 18.28 22.81 11.47
N LYS A 237 18.91 22.34 12.55
CA LYS A 237 19.62 21.05 12.55
C LYS A 237 18.70 19.85 12.39
N ALA A 238 17.51 19.88 12.97
CA ALA A 238 16.51 18.83 12.78
C ALA A 238 16.07 18.71 11.32
N GLU A 239 15.87 19.84 10.63
CA GLU A 239 15.54 19.88 9.20
C GLU A 239 16.70 19.38 8.32
N GLU A 240 17.95 19.74 8.66
CA GLU A 240 19.14 19.22 7.98
C GLU A 240 19.31 17.72 8.19
N PHE A 241 19.03 17.23 9.41
CA PHE A 241 19.05 15.82 9.72
C PHE A 241 17.99 15.05 8.93
N LEU A 242 16.77 15.56 8.84
CA LEU A 242 15.72 14.96 8.03
C LEU A 242 16.11 14.88 6.55
N LYS A 243 16.68 15.95 5.98
CA LYS A 243 17.20 15.95 4.60
C LYS A 243 18.32 14.91 4.41
N THR A 244 19.11 14.66 5.44
CA THR A 244 20.13 13.61 5.42
C THR A 244 19.48 12.23 5.37
N LEU A 245 18.43 11.99 6.15
CA LEU A 245 17.65 10.73 6.09
C LEU A 245 16.99 10.54 4.72
N GLU A 246 16.43 11.59 4.12
CA GLU A 246 15.85 11.57 2.77
C GLU A 246 16.88 11.22 1.69
N SER A 247 18.03 11.90 1.71
CA SER A 247 19.10 11.69 0.71
C SER A 247 19.76 10.32 0.84
N THR A 248 19.86 9.79 2.05
CA THR A 248 20.36 8.43 2.32
C THR A 248 19.29 7.35 2.15
N LYS A 249 18.05 7.72 1.81
CA LYS A 249 16.89 6.82 1.66
C LYS A 249 16.45 6.11 2.96
N HIS A 250 16.90 6.57 4.12
CA HIS A 250 16.38 6.15 5.43
C HIS A 250 15.07 6.88 5.79
N PHE A 251 14.63 7.84 5.00
CA PHE A 251 13.27 8.37 5.06
C PHE A 251 12.69 8.36 3.65
N GLN A 252 11.52 7.74 3.49
CA GLN A 252 10.79 7.68 2.21
C GLN A 252 9.32 7.99 2.44
N SER A 253 8.75 8.75 1.52
CA SER A 253 7.36 9.17 1.56
C SER A 253 6.68 8.80 0.24
N GLU A 254 5.68 7.95 0.33
CA GLU A 254 4.86 7.52 -0.79
C GLU A 254 3.42 7.93 -0.51
N THR A 255 3.01 9.07 -1.04
CA THR A 255 1.71 9.65 -0.71
C THR A 255 0.89 9.91 -1.96
N TRP A 256 -0.41 9.68 -1.88
CA TRP A 256 -1.33 9.81 -3.00
C TRP A 256 -2.39 10.85 -2.69
N SER A 257 -2.71 11.72 -3.67
CA SER A 257 -3.75 12.76 -3.60
C SER A 257 -5.07 12.21 -4.03
#